data_AF-A0A6N3UJV8-F1
#
_entry.id   AF-A0A6N3UJV8-F1
#
_cell.length_a   1.000
_cell.length_b   1.000
_cell.length_c   1.000
_cell.angle_alpha   90.00
_cell.angle_beta   90.00
_cell.angle_gamma   90.00
#
_symmetry.space_group_name_H-M   'P 1'
#
loop_
_entity.id
_entity.type
_entity.pdbx_description
1 polymer ?
#
loop_
_entity_poly.entity_id
_entity_poly.type
_entity_poly.pdbx_seq_one_letter_code
_entity_poly.pdbx_strand_id
1 'polypeptide(L)'
;MTRAAWLIVICGLALQGCTPPKPVRLGAPIEGYSHTSAAINWFSVNGGGGPNISPYSGGGKQNCCASLPVKWHPGLTVVVEWEKDPNVYDSINWPKPRYSDAWSKAAREHQAKYTRHRAVVPVVQYEDLGIV
;
A
#
# COMPACT_ATOMS: atom_id res chain seq x y z
N MET A 1 -53.56 -5.13 -27.40
CA MET A 1 -52.09 -5.38 -27.34
C MET A 1 -51.37 -4.47 -26.33
N THR A 2 -52.01 -4.07 -25.22
CA THR A 2 -51.50 -2.97 -24.37
C THR A 2 -51.13 -3.38 -22.94
N ARG A 3 -51.75 -4.42 -22.36
CA ARG A 3 -51.52 -4.80 -20.95
C ARG A 3 -50.24 -5.62 -20.71
N ALA A 4 -49.92 -6.55 -21.62
CA ALA A 4 -48.73 -7.39 -21.50
C ALA A 4 -47.44 -6.58 -21.67
N ALA A 5 -47.42 -5.60 -22.59
CA ALA A 5 -46.28 -4.70 -22.79
C ALA A 5 -46.02 -3.83 -21.55
N TRP A 6 -47.08 -3.33 -20.89
CA TRP A 6 -46.95 -2.56 -19.65
C TRP A 6 -46.38 -3.37 -18.48
N LEU A 7 -46.79 -4.63 -18.34
CA LEU A 7 -46.26 -5.52 -17.29
C LEU A 7 -44.77 -5.82 -17.50
N ILE A 8 -44.32 -5.98 -18.75
CA ILE A 8 -42.91 -6.22 -19.07
C ILE A 8 -42.05 -4.97 -18.77
N VAL A 9 -42.56 -3.76 -19.04
CA VAL A 9 -41.86 -2.50 -18.71
C VAL A 9 -41.74 -2.30 -17.19
N ILE A 10 -42.80 -2.58 -16.43
CA ILE A 10 -42.78 -2.46 -14.96
C ILE A 10 -41.81 -3.46 -14.32
N CYS A 11 -41.79 -4.71 -14.82
CA CYS A 11 -40.86 -5.73 -14.33
C CYS A 11 -39.40 -5.39 -14.69
N GLY A 12 -39.16 -4.79 -15.87
CA GLY A 12 -37.83 -4.33 -16.29
C GLY A 12 -37.29 -3.17 -15.44
N LEU A 13 -38.14 -2.26 -14.98
CA LEU A 13 -37.73 -1.16 -14.09
C LEU A 13 -37.39 -1.64 -12.66
N ALA A 14 -38.04 -2.71 -12.18
CA ALA A 14 -37.80 -3.26 -10.84
C ALA A 14 -36.40 -3.90 -10.69
N LEU A 15 -35.75 -4.29 -11.79
CA LEU A 15 -34.43 -4.93 -11.80
C LEU A 15 -33.25 -3.92 -11.72
N GLN A 16 -33.50 -2.62 -11.76
CA GLN A 16 -32.45 -1.59 -11.67
C GLN A 16 -31.99 -1.33 -10.22
N GLY A 17 -32.63 -1.93 -9.22
CA GLY A 17 -32.41 -1.64 -7.81
C GLY A 17 -31.57 -2.68 -7.09
N CYS A 18 -30.25 -2.70 -7.30
CA CYS A 18 -29.29 -3.24 -6.31
C CYS A 18 -27.84 -2.89 -6.67
N THR A 19 -27.51 -1.59 -6.78
CA THR A 19 -26.10 -1.18 -6.69
C THR A 19 -25.83 -0.75 -5.25
N PRO A 20 -25.01 -1.47 -4.47
CA PRO A 20 -24.64 -0.99 -3.15
C PRO A 20 -23.93 0.37 -3.27
N PRO A 21 -24.22 1.33 -2.38
CA PRO A 21 -23.57 2.62 -2.41
C PRO A 21 -22.05 2.44 -2.31
N LYS A 22 -21.30 3.21 -3.12
CA LYS A 22 -19.83 3.17 -3.06
C LYS A 22 -19.40 3.51 -1.63
N PRO A 23 -18.55 2.68 -0.99
CA PRO A 23 -18.11 2.94 0.36
C PRO A 23 -17.36 4.26 0.40
N VAL A 24 -17.74 5.15 1.33
CA VAL A 24 -16.99 6.38 1.60
C VAL A 24 -15.59 5.97 2.06
N ARG A 25 -14.57 6.59 1.48
CA ARG A 25 -13.16 6.27 1.74
C ARG A 25 -12.51 7.41 2.53
N LEU A 26 -11.61 7.05 3.44
CA LEU A 26 -10.73 7.96 4.16
C LEU A 26 -9.28 7.70 3.74
N GLY A 27 -8.47 8.75 3.82
CA GLY A 27 -7.01 8.63 3.74
C GLY A 27 -6.44 8.35 5.12
N ALA A 28 -5.98 7.12 5.35
CA ALA A 28 -5.27 6.77 6.57
C ALA A 28 -3.77 7.11 6.42
N PRO A 29 -3.15 7.80 7.41
CA PRO A 29 -1.72 8.01 7.40
C PRO A 29 -0.99 6.66 7.51
N ILE A 30 0.15 6.56 6.84
CA ILE A 30 0.97 5.35 6.76
C ILE A 30 2.25 5.58 7.56
N GLU A 31 2.49 4.72 8.54
CA GLU A 31 3.71 4.67 9.33
C GLU A 31 4.34 3.28 9.24
N GLY A 32 5.66 3.23 9.25
CA GLY A 32 6.42 1.99 9.09
C GLY A 32 7.36 1.73 10.25
N TYR A 33 7.53 0.44 10.57
CA TYR A 33 8.50 -0.08 11.53
C TYR A 33 9.24 -1.27 10.92
N SER A 34 10.57 -1.30 11.05
CA SER A 34 11.41 -2.42 10.62
C SER A 34 12.21 -2.96 11.81
N HIS A 35 12.03 -4.24 12.11
CA HIS A 35 12.81 -4.96 13.11
C HIS A 35 13.96 -5.78 12.48
N THR A 36 14.41 -5.39 11.29
CA THR A 36 15.44 -6.13 10.54
C THR A 36 16.64 -5.24 10.23
N SER A 37 17.76 -5.86 9.87
CA SER A 37 18.99 -5.18 9.44
C SER A 37 18.90 -4.55 8.05
N ALA A 38 17.84 -4.82 7.30
CA ALA A 38 17.66 -4.30 5.95
C ALA A 38 16.97 -2.95 5.95
N ALA A 39 17.29 -2.13 4.95
CA ALA A 39 16.54 -0.91 4.67
C ALA A 39 15.31 -1.23 3.81
N ILE A 40 14.22 -0.50 4.05
CA ILE A 40 13.05 -0.48 3.18
C ILE A 40 13.11 0.80 2.35
N ASN A 41 13.47 0.63 1.08
CA ASN A 41 13.68 1.74 0.14
C ASN A 41 12.38 2.42 -0.26
N TRP A 42 11.28 1.66 -0.28
CA TRP A 42 9.94 2.18 -0.37
C TRP A 42 8.98 1.09 0.07
N PHE A 43 7.81 1.51 0.54
CA PHE A 43 6.68 0.62 0.69
C PHE A 43 5.38 1.35 0.39
N SER A 44 4.31 0.61 0.15
CA SER A 44 2.98 1.16 -0.06
C SER A 44 1.91 0.29 0.58
N VAL A 45 0.78 0.92 0.89
CA VAL A 45 -0.44 0.26 1.38
C VAL A 45 -1.58 0.67 0.45
N ASN A 46 -2.14 -0.29 -0.30
CA ASN A 46 -3.10 -0.05 -1.38
C ASN A 46 -2.63 1.03 -2.38
N GLY A 47 -1.33 1.05 -2.70
CA GLY A 47 -0.72 2.06 -3.59
C GLY A 47 -0.44 3.41 -2.95
N GLY A 48 -0.90 3.67 -1.72
CA GLY A 48 -0.50 4.83 -0.93
C GLY A 48 0.92 4.66 -0.41
N GLY A 49 1.84 5.59 -0.69
CA GLY A 49 3.25 5.47 -0.35
C GLY A 49 3.54 5.72 1.14
N GLY A 50 4.39 4.87 1.73
CA GLY A 50 4.96 5.04 3.06
C GLY A 50 6.33 5.73 3.05
N PRO A 51 6.88 6.10 4.22
CA PRO A 51 8.24 6.65 4.33
C PRO A 51 9.33 5.59 4.08
N ASN A 52 10.55 6.03 3.79
CA ASN A 52 11.73 5.16 3.87
C ASN A 52 11.95 4.69 5.32
N ILE A 53 12.37 3.44 5.50
CA ILE A 53 12.66 2.87 6.83
C ILE A 53 14.10 2.38 6.88
N SER A 54 14.88 2.92 7.80
CA SER A 54 16.25 2.47 8.07
C SER A 54 16.25 1.15 8.84
N PRO A 55 17.37 0.38 8.82
CA PRO A 55 17.51 -0.80 9.67
C PRO A 55 17.15 -0.54 11.13
N TYR A 56 16.41 -1.47 11.75
CA TYR A 56 16.01 -1.43 13.17
C TYR A 56 15.37 -0.10 13.61
N SER A 57 14.56 0.53 12.75
CA SER A 57 13.96 1.84 13.01
C SER A 57 12.50 1.93 12.57
N GLY A 58 11.83 3.03 12.91
CA GLY A 58 10.45 3.31 12.54
C GLY A 58 9.80 4.32 13.48
N GLY A 59 8.51 4.61 13.26
CA GLY A 59 7.68 5.28 14.26
C GLY A 59 7.87 6.78 14.49
N GLY A 60 8.57 7.48 13.61
CA GLY A 60 8.79 8.92 13.71
C GLY A 60 8.33 9.73 12.49
N LYS A 61 7.71 9.08 11.49
CA LYS A 61 7.30 9.71 10.23
C LYS A 61 6.07 9.03 9.67
N GLN A 62 5.12 9.85 9.26
CA GLN A 62 3.91 9.41 8.58
C GLN A 62 3.82 10.02 7.20
N ASN A 63 3.46 9.20 6.20
CA ASN A 63 3.17 9.66 4.85
C ASN A 63 1.69 9.40 4.52
N CYS A 64 1.08 10.29 3.77
CA CYS A 64 -0.32 10.18 3.37
C CYS A 64 -0.46 9.64 1.93
N CYS A 65 -1.41 8.76 1.61
CA CYS A 65 -2.33 8.03 2.50
C CYS A 65 -2.76 6.69 1.88
N ALA A 66 -3.06 5.70 2.73
CA ALA A 66 -3.76 4.49 2.32
C ALA A 66 -5.26 4.78 2.21
N SER A 67 -5.89 4.47 1.08
CA SER A 67 -7.35 4.60 0.94
C SER A 67 -8.04 3.41 1.61
N LEU A 68 -8.78 3.67 2.69
CA LEU A 68 -9.55 2.69 3.46
C LEU A 68 -11.03 3.10 3.54
N PRO A 69 -11.98 2.15 3.68
CA PRO A 69 -13.37 2.51 3.95
C PRO A 69 -13.52 3.17 5.32
N VAL A 70 -14.48 4.10 5.46
CA VAL A 70 -14.80 4.73 6.76
C VAL A 70 -15.25 3.69 7.79
N LYS A 71 -16.06 2.72 7.35
CA LYS A 71 -16.56 1.64 8.19
C LYS A 71 -15.77 0.39 7.91
N TRP A 72 -15.22 -0.19 8.97
CA TRP A 72 -14.62 -1.52 8.89
C TRP A 72 -15.70 -2.58 8.56
N HIS A 73 -15.31 -3.66 7.91
CA HIS A 73 -16.14 -4.83 7.71
C HIS A 73 -15.30 -6.12 7.74
N PRO A 74 -15.91 -7.28 8.08
CA PRO A 74 -15.23 -8.57 8.01
C PRO A 74 -14.63 -8.81 6.62
N GLY A 75 -13.40 -9.31 6.59
CA GLY A 75 -12.66 -9.57 5.36
C GLY A 75 -12.02 -8.33 4.72
N LEU A 76 -12.02 -7.16 5.38
CA LEU A 76 -11.26 -6.01 4.90
C LEU A 76 -9.75 -6.32 4.89
N THR A 77 -9.13 -6.22 3.72
CA THR A 77 -7.70 -6.43 3.53
C THR A 77 -7.03 -5.24 2.86
N VAL A 78 -5.73 -5.09 3.08
CA VAL A 78 -4.86 -4.20 2.33
C VAL A 78 -3.79 -4.98 1.59
N VAL A 79 -3.34 -4.43 0.47
CA VAL A 79 -2.16 -4.90 -0.23
C VAL A 79 -0.98 -4.06 0.24
N VAL A 80 0.04 -4.72 0.79
CA VAL A 80 1.30 -4.09 1.17
C VAL A 80 2.37 -4.54 0.19
N GLU A 81 3.08 -3.60 -0.40
CA GLU A 81 4.19 -3.84 -1.31
C GLU A 81 5.41 -3.09 -0.82
N TRP A 82 6.59 -3.70 -0.88
CA TRP A 82 7.82 -3.05 -0.44
C TRP A 82 9.05 -3.57 -1.16
N GLU A 83 10.08 -2.74 -1.19
CA GLU A 83 11.41 -3.09 -1.68
C GLU A 83 12.42 -3.04 -0.53
N LYS A 84 13.23 -4.09 -0.45
CA LYS A 84 14.21 -4.33 0.59
C LYS A 84 15.63 -4.27 0.02
N ASP A 85 16.47 -3.43 0.61
CA ASP A 85 17.93 -3.44 0.45
C ASP A 85 18.58 -4.17 1.63
N PRO A 86 19.12 -5.39 1.42
CA PRO A 86 19.75 -6.15 2.49
C PRO A 86 21.10 -5.57 2.96
N ASN A 87 21.77 -4.74 2.15
CA ASN A 87 23.14 -4.28 2.41
C ASN A 87 23.27 -2.76 2.21
N VAL A 88 22.40 -1.97 2.84
CA VAL A 88 22.33 -0.50 2.66
C VAL A 88 23.66 0.23 2.90
N TYR A 89 24.54 -0.33 3.74
CA TYR A 89 25.84 0.26 4.09
C TYR A 89 26.96 -0.03 3.09
N ASP A 90 26.77 -0.91 2.10
CA ASP A 90 27.79 -1.21 1.07
C ASP A 90 28.25 0.04 0.32
N SER A 91 27.36 1.04 0.21
CA SER A 91 27.61 2.32 -0.48
C SER A 91 28.79 3.12 0.09
N ILE A 92 29.21 2.86 1.33
CA ILE A 92 30.39 3.47 1.96
C ILE A 92 31.68 3.12 1.21
N ASN A 93 31.74 1.92 0.63
CA ASN A 93 32.93 1.38 -0.03
C ASN A 93 32.90 1.54 -1.56
N TRP A 94 31.93 2.27 -2.11
CA TRP A 94 31.81 2.43 -3.57
C TRP A 94 32.88 3.36 -4.15
N PRO A 95 33.19 3.23 -5.47
CA PRO A 95 34.14 4.11 -6.15
C PRO A 95 33.81 5.60 -5.99
N LYS A 96 34.83 6.42 -5.74
CA LYS A 96 34.71 7.88 -5.67
C LYS A 96 35.18 8.52 -7.01
N PRO A 97 34.69 9.71 -7.37
CA PRO A 97 33.67 10.50 -6.68
C PRO A 97 32.26 9.89 -6.87
N ARG A 98 31.36 10.28 -5.96
CA ARG A 98 29.94 9.98 -6.09
C ARG A 98 29.43 10.47 -7.46
N TYR A 99 28.54 9.70 -8.08
CA TYR A 99 27.97 9.97 -9.42
C TYR A 99 28.92 9.87 -10.62
N SER A 100 30.16 9.40 -10.44
CA SER A 100 31.00 8.96 -11.57
C SER A 100 30.40 7.74 -12.28
N ASP A 101 30.90 7.40 -13.47
CA ASP A 101 30.48 6.19 -14.19
C ASP A 101 30.72 4.91 -13.38
N ALA A 102 31.86 4.84 -12.70
CA ALA A 102 32.20 3.72 -11.82
C ALA A 102 31.25 3.63 -10.62
N TRP A 103 30.92 4.77 -9.98
CA TRP A 103 29.95 4.82 -8.89
C TRP A 103 28.55 4.41 -9.36
N SER A 104 28.12 4.90 -10.53
CA SER A 104 26.81 4.60 -11.11
C SER A 104 26.69 3.13 -11.51
N LYS A 105 27.78 2.52 -12.00
CA LYS A 105 27.87 1.08 -12.24
C LYS A 105 27.68 0.29 -10.95
N ALA A 106 28.41 0.64 -9.88
CA ALA A 106 28.26 0.01 -8.57
C ALA A 106 26.84 0.16 -8.00
N ALA A 107 26.22 1.34 -8.17
CA ALA A 107 24.85 1.60 -7.75
C ALA A 107 23.84 0.68 -8.44
N ARG A 108 23.97 0.49 -9.76
CA ARG A 108 23.11 -0.45 -10.53
C ARG A 108 23.32 -1.90 -10.10
N GLU A 109 24.57 -2.32 -9.92
CA GLU A 109 24.91 -3.67 -9.45
C GLU A 109 24.38 -3.94 -8.04
N HIS A 110 24.36 -2.91 -7.19
CA HIS A 110 23.78 -2.98 -5.86
C HIS A 110 22.25 -3.06 -5.89
N GLN A 111 21.61 -2.18 -6.67
CA GLN A 111 20.15 -2.18 -6.86
C GLN A 111 19.63 -3.50 -7.43
N ALA A 112 20.43 -4.20 -8.24
CA ALA A 112 20.07 -5.52 -8.77
C ALA A 112 19.90 -6.59 -7.67
N LYS A 113 20.41 -6.37 -6.46
CA LYS A 113 20.28 -7.26 -5.30
C LYS A 113 19.02 -6.97 -4.47
N TYR A 114 18.27 -5.92 -4.80
CA TYR A 114 17.08 -5.56 -4.07
C TYR A 114 16.00 -6.60 -4.29
N THR A 115 15.22 -6.86 -3.25
CA THR A 115 14.11 -7.81 -3.31
C THR A 115 12.80 -7.07 -3.14
N ARG A 116 11.82 -7.42 -3.97
CA ARG A 116 10.47 -6.86 -3.89
C ARG A 116 9.54 -7.91 -3.32
N HIS A 117 8.65 -7.44 -2.46
CA HIS A 117 7.76 -8.30 -1.71
C HIS A 117 6.36 -7.72 -1.74
N ARG A 118 5.38 -8.62 -1.59
CA ARG A 118 3.97 -8.29 -1.57
C ARG A 118 3.25 -9.17 -0.57
N ALA A 119 2.38 -8.57 0.22
CA ALA A 119 1.51 -9.27 1.16
C ALA A 119 0.08 -8.72 1.07
N VAL A 120 -0.90 -9.60 1.23
CA VAL A 120 -2.29 -9.21 1.47
C VAL A 120 -2.55 -9.42 2.95
N VAL A 121 -2.80 -8.34 3.67
CA VAL A 121 -2.88 -8.34 5.13
C VAL A 121 -4.29 -7.96 5.56
N PRO A 122 -4.92 -8.72 6.50
CA PRO A 122 -6.20 -8.31 7.07
C PRO A 122 -6.03 -7.03 7.88
N VAL A 123 -6.99 -6.12 7.73
CA VAL A 123 -7.08 -4.93 8.57
C VAL A 123 -7.87 -5.31 9.81
N VAL A 124 -7.28 -5.08 10.99
CA VAL A 124 -7.98 -5.29 12.27
C VAL A 124 -9.13 -4.28 12.43
N GLN A 125 -10.09 -4.58 13.31
CA GLN A 125 -11.20 -3.65 13.56
C GLN A 125 -10.65 -2.32 14.06
N TYR A 126 -11.29 -1.22 13.65
CA TYR A 126 -10.79 0.11 13.98
C TYR A 126 -10.92 0.41 15.48
N GLU A 127 -11.95 -0.13 16.11
CA GLU A 127 -12.23 -0.02 17.54
C GLU A 127 -11.15 -0.72 18.39
N ASP A 128 -10.60 -1.83 17.90
CA ASP A 128 -9.51 -2.57 18.57
C ASP A 128 -8.17 -1.81 18.54
N LEU A 129 -8.04 -0.80 17.69
CA LEU A 129 -6.83 0.00 17.56
C LEU A 129 -6.72 1.09 18.63
N GLY A 130 -7.80 1.39 19.39
CA GLY A 130 -7.81 2.47 20.38
C GLY A 130 -7.59 3.86 19.79
N ILE A 131 -7.91 4.05 18.50
CA ILE A 131 -7.72 5.29 17.74
C ILE A 131 -9.01 6.15 17.75
N VAL A 132 -10.08 5.65 18.37
CA VAL A 132 -11.35 6.33 18.64
C VAL A 132 -11.85 6.02 20.06
#